data_AF-A0A3B8IZU4-F1
#
_entry.id   AF-A0A3B8IZU4-F1
#
_cell.length_a   1.000
_cell.length_b   1.000
_cell.length_c   1.000
_cell.angle_alpha   90.00
_cell.angle_beta   90.00
_cell.angle_gamma   90.00
#
_symmetry.space_group_name_H-M   'P 1'
#
loop_
_entity.id
_entity.type
_entity.pdbx_description
1 polymer ?
#
loop_
_entity_poly.entity_id
_entity_poly.type
_entity_poly.pdbx_seq_one_letter_code
_entity_poly.pdbx_strand_id
1 'polypeptide(L)' 'AIEYEAGTVQGDSGGPLFVRNGDQWEVAGVLSGGASDPVPNWRDGDYGDISIYTRVSTAIDWINSVIQ' A
#
# COMPACT_ATOMS: atom_id res chain seq x y z
N ALA A 1 -14.32 15.04 3.00
CA ALA A 1 -14.27 13.58 3.12
C ALA A 1 -15.68 13.00 3.05
N ILE A 2 -15.93 12.01 2.20
CA ILE A 2 -17.17 11.22 2.21
C ILE A 2 -17.12 10.10 3.25
N GLU A 3 -18.26 9.51 3.61
CA GLU A 3 -18.42 8.56 4.73
C GLU A 3 -17.46 7.34 4.71
N TYR A 4 -16.92 6.98 3.55
CA TYR A 4 -15.97 5.88 3.37
C TYR A 4 -14.66 6.30 2.71
N GLU A 5 -14.35 7.59 2.73
CA GLU A 5 -13.06 8.08 2.28
C GLU A 5 -12.00 7.77 3.33
N ALA A 6 -11.00 6.99 2.93
CA ALA A 6 -9.86 6.66 3.75
C ALA A 6 -8.58 6.78 2.91
N GLY A 7 -7.51 7.18 3.56
CA GLY A 7 -6.16 7.21 3.00
C GLY A 7 -5.19 6.62 4.02
N THR A 8 -4.01 6.25 3.54
CA THR A 8 -2.91 5.82 4.42
C THR A 8 -2.27 7.03 5.08
N VAL A 9 -1.84 6.92 6.33
CA VAL A 9 -1.14 7.99 7.04
C VAL A 9 0.22 7.53 7.57
N GLN A 10 1.01 8.48 8.05
CA GLN A 10 2.23 8.17 8.77
C GLN A 10 1.94 7.22 9.94
N GLY A 11 2.68 6.11 9.99
CA GLY A 11 2.47 5.04 10.97
C GLY A 11 1.82 3.78 10.39
N ASP A 12 1.12 3.88 9.26
CA ASP A 12 0.57 2.70 8.57
C ASP A 12 1.63 1.90 7.79
N SER A 13 2.84 2.47 7.61
CA SER A 13 3.96 1.84 6.91
C SER A 13 4.21 0.40 7.38
N GLY A 14 4.33 -0.53 6.44
CA GLY A 14 4.39 -1.97 6.71
C GLY A 14 3.03 -2.68 6.69
N GLY A 15 1.92 -1.94 6.66
CA GLY A 15 0.58 -2.49 6.58
C GLY A 15 0.29 -3.22 5.25
N PRO A 16 -0.54 -4.28 5.26
CA PRO A 16 -0.85 -5.07 4.08
C PRO A 16 -1.88 -4.41 3.15
N LEU A 17 -1.69 -4.56 1.84
CA LEU A 17 -2.74 -4.43 0.84
C LEU A 17 -3.30 -5.82 0.52
N PHE A 18 -4.54 -6.06 0.92
CA PHE A 18 -5.24 -7.30 0.59
C PHE A 18 -5.98 -7.19 -0.74
N VAL A 19 -5.84 -8.20 -1.59
CA VAL A 19 -6.61 -8.38 -2.82
C VAL A 19 -7.36 -9.70 -2.74
N ARG A 20 -8.64 -9.70 -3.13
CA ARG A 20 -9.43 -10.93 -3.20
C ARG A 20 -9.25 -11.58 -4.57
N ASN A 21 -8.70 -12.79 -4.59
CA ASN A 21 -8.55 -13.62 -5.79
C ASN A 21 -9.47 -14.84 -5.65
N GLY A 22 -10.64 -14.77 -6.28
CA GLY A 22 -11.72 -15.75 -6.08
C GLY A 22 -12.22 -15.77 -4.62
N ASP A 23 -12.04 -16.91 -3.95
CA ASP A 23 -12.44 -17.10 -2.55
C ASP A 23 -11.31 -16.90 -1.55
N GLN A 24 -10.13 -16.48 -2.00
CA GLN A 24 -8.95 -16.26 -1.15
C GLN A 24 -8.57 -14.78 -1.08
N TRP A 25 -8.08 -14.36 0.09
CA TRP A 25 -7.44 -13.06 0.27
C TRP A 25 -5.92 -13.24 0.18
N GLU A 26 -5.29 -12.43 -0.65
CA GLU A 26 -3.84 -12.44 -0.87
C GLU A 26 -3.23 -11.11 -0.42
N VAL A 27 -2.01 -11.15 0.14
CA VAL A 27 -1.23 -9.94 0.42
C VAL A 27 -0.53 -9.54 -0.87
N ALA A 28 -1.09 -8.58 -1.60
CA ALA A 28 -0.56 -8.13 -2.88
C ALA A 28 0.53 -7.06 -2.72
N GLY A 29 0.46 -6.29 -1.63
CA GLY A 29 1.36 -5.18 -1.37
C GLY A 29 1.65 -4.98 0.11
N VAL A 30 2.78 -4.33 0.40
CA VAL A 30 3.13 -3.81 1.73
C VAL A 30 3.29 -2.31 1.62
N LEU A 31 2.59 -1.54 2.44
CA LEU A 31 2.59 -0.08 2.36
C LEU A 31 4.00 0.46 2.64
N SER A 32 4.51 1.27 1.71
CA SER A 32 5.77 1.99 1.89
C SER A 32 5.54 3.42 2.40
N GLY A 33 4.49 4.08 1.93
CA GLY A 33 4.13 5.46 2.31
C GLY A 33 3.25 6.14 1.25
N GLY A 34 3.06 7.45 1.37
CA GLY A 34 2.40 8.29 0.37
C GLY A 34 3.39 8.96 -0.60
N ALA A 35 2.91 9.40 -1.75
CA ALA A 35 3.70 10.19 -2.69
C ALA A 35 3.84 11.62 -2.16
N SER A 36 5.06 12.10 -1.92
CA SER A 36 5.27 13.42 -1.29
C SER A 36 4.81 14.60 -2.14
N ASP A 37 5.15 14.61 -3.43
CA ASP A 37 4.77 15.66 -4.39
C ASP A 37 4.58 15.03 -5.79
N PRO A 38 3.49 14.26 -6.03
CA PRO A 38 3.33 13.51 -7.26
C PRO A 38 3.11 14.39 -8.49
N VAL A 39 2.55 15.60 -8.32
CA VAL A 39 2.33 16.61 -9.37
C VAL A 39 2.49 18.02 -8.80
N PRO A 40 2.72 19.06 -9.64
CA PRO A 40 2.90 20.42 -9.15
C PRO A 40 1.71 20.91 -8.32
N ASN A 41 1.99 21.47 -7.13
CA ASN A 41 1.02 21.97 -6.16
C ASN A 41 0.12 20.89 -5.52
N TRP A 42 0.52 19.62 -5.56
CA TRP A 42 -0.09 18.54 -4.79
C TRP A 42 0.93 17.95 -3.83
N ARG A 43 0.53 17.77 -2.58
CA ARG A 43 1.35 17.23 -1.50
C ARG A 43 0.72 15.97 -0.89
N ASP A 44 1.55 15.19 -0.22
CA ASP A 44 1.11 14.12 0.69
C ASP A 44 0.04 14.66 1.66
N GLY A 45 -1.07 13.92 1.77
CA GLY A 45 -2.26 14.31 2.53
C GLY A 45 -3.28 15.21 1.82
N ASP A 46 -3.02 15.68 0.59
CA ASP A 46 -4.03 16.38 -0.21
C ASP A 46 -5.10 15.42 -0.78
N TYR A 47 -6.26 15.94 -1.17
CA TYR A 47 -7.31 15.13 -1.80
C TYR A 47 -6.81 14.53 -3.12
N GLY A 48 -6.82 13.20 -3.20
CA GLY A 48 -6.26 12.44 -4.32
C GLY A 48 -4.84 11.93 -4.10
N ASP A 49 -4.31 12.04 -2.88
CA ASP A 49 -3.03 11.46 -2.50
C ASP A 49 -2.89 9.98 -2.91
N ILE A 50 -1.66 9.58 -3.21
CA ILE A 50 -1.32 8.31 -3.82
C ILE A 50 -0.49 7.48 -2.84
N SER A 51 -1.10 6.45 -2.28
CA SER A 51 -0.40 5.43 -1.49
C SER A 51 0.47 4.54 -2.38
N ILE A 52 1.72 4.34 -1.98
CA ILE A 52 2.72 3.55 -2.68
C ILE A 52 2.96 2.24 -1.91
N TYR A 53 2.76 1.12 -2.58
CA TYR A 53 2.95 -0.22 -2.03
C TYR A 53 4.13 -0.93 -2.70
N THR A 54 4.94 -1.61 -1.91
CA THR A 54 5.92 -2.59 -2.39
C THR A 54 5.16 -3.82 -2.87
N ARG A 55 5.35 -4.21 -4.14
CA ARG A 55 4.72 -5.39 -4.75
C ARG A 55 5.26 -6.67 -4.11
N VAL A 56 4.44 -7.41 -3.38
CA VAL A 56 4.88 -8.62 -2.65
C VAL A 56 5.47 -9.67 -3.58
N SER A 57 4.92 -9.81 -4.79
CA SER A 57 5.38 -10.82 -5.74
C SER A 57 6.85 -10.66 -6.17
N THR A 58 7.46 -9.47 -6.04
CA THR A 58 8.88 -9.29 -6.38
C THR A 58 9.82 -9.84 -5.31
N ALA A 59 9.31 -10.12 -4.11
CA ALA A 59 10.08 -10.62 -2.98
C ALA A 59 9.65 -12.03 -2.54
N ILE A 60 8.75 -12.68 -3.28
CA ILE A 60 8.09 -13.91 -2.84
C ILE A 60 9.08 -15.06 -2.59
N ASP A 61 10.09 -15.21 -3.45
CA ASP A 61 11.12 -16.25 -3.29
C ASP A 61 11.96 -16.02 -2.04
N TRP A 62 12.31 -14.76 -1.76
CA TRP A 62 13.03 -14.40 -0.54
C TRP A 62 12.18 -14.66 0.71
N ILE A 63 10.91 -14.24 0.72
CA ILE A 63 9.99 -14.50 1.84
C ILE A 63 9.94 -15.99 2.13
N ASN A 64 9.69 -16.81 1.11
CA ASN A 64 9.62 -18.27 1.21
C ASN A 64 10.93 -18.92 1.68
N SER A 65 12.09 -18.27 1.46
CA SER A 65 13.38 -18.74 1.98
C SER A 65 13.57 -18.46 3.47
N VAL A 66 12.88 -17.46 4.04
CA VAL A 66 13.01 -17.04 5.44
C VAL A 66 12.00 -17.72 6.35
N ILE A 67 10.76 -17.90 5.88
CA ILE A 67 9.64 -18.41 6.71
C ILE A 67 9.51 -19.93 6.73
N GLN A 68 10.44 -20.65 6.10
CA GLN A 68 10.48 -22.12 6.07
C GLN A 68 10.67 -22.73 7.46
#